data_AF-A0AAW9W8M8-F1
#
_entry.id   AF-A0AAW9W8M8-F1
#
_cell.length_a   1.000
_cell.length_b   1.000
_cell.length_c   1.000
_cell.angle_alpha   90.00
_cell.angle_beta   90.00
_cell.angle_gamma   90.00
#
_symmetry.space_group_name_H-M   'P 1'
#
loop_
_entity.id
_entity.type
_entity.pdbx_description
1 polymer ?
#
loop_
_entity_poly.entity_id
_entity_poly.type
_entity_poly.pdbx_seq_one_letter_code
_entity_poly.pdbx_strand_id
1 'polypeptide(L)' 'MWMEELPNGKYKFFERYKDPYTEKLKKVSVTMEKKTPQARNQAAILLQEKINKKLSTK' A
#
# COMPACT_ATOMS: atom_id res chain seq x y z
N MET A 1 -6.75 -2.06 -3.91
CA MET A 1 -6.41 -0.96 -2.99
C MET A 1 -7.59 -0.61 -2.08
N TRP A 2 -7.39 -0.59 -0.77
CA TRP A 2 -8.34 -0.15 0.24
C TRP A 2 -7.84 1.13 0.92
N MET A 3 -8.76 1.94 1.44
CA MET A 3 -8.46 3.20 2.12
C MET A 3 -9.21 3.22 3.46
N GLU A 4 -8.52 3.64 4.52
CA GLU A 4 -9.07 3.86 5.85
C GLU A 4 -8.74 5.29 6.29
N GLU A 5 -9.75 6.02 6.77
CA GLU A 5 -9.58 7.36 7.33
C GLU A 5 -9.13 7.22 8.79
N LEU A 6 -7.98 7.81 9.12
CA LEU A 6 -7.46 7.80 10.48
C LEU A 6 -8.07 8.96 11.27
N PRO A 7 -8.28 8.80 12.58
CA PRO A 7 -8.83 9.87 13.44
C PRO A 7 -7.91 11.09 13.56
N ASN A 8 -6.65 10.98 13.11
CA ASN A 8 -5.69 12.07 13.04
C ASN A 8 -5.81 12.92 11.75
N GLY A 9 -6.83 12.67 10.91
CA GLY A 9 -7.04 13.37 9.63
C GLY A 9 -6.17 12.89 8.48
N LYS A 10 -5.36 11.84 8.68
CA LYS A 10 -4.57 11.19 7.62
C LYS A 10 -5.35 10.02 7.00
N TYR A 11 -4.87 9.57 5.86
CA TYR A 11 -5.48 8.49 5.09
C TYR A 11 -4.51 7.33 4.99
N LYS A 12 -4.93 6.16 5.42
CA LYS A 12 -4.14 4.94 5.30
C LYS A 12 -4.63 4.16 4.11
N PHE A 13 -3.77 4.00 3.11
CA PHE A 13 -3.99 3.12 1.99
C PHE A 13 -3.31 1.78 2.24
N PHE A 14 -3.98 0.69 1.89
CA PHE A 14 -3.39 -0.62 1.99
C PHE A 14 -3.80 -1.53 0.84
N GLU A 15 -2.93 -2.48 0.55
CA GLU A 15 -3.14 -3.48 -0.47
C GLU A 15 -2.69 -4.84 0.04
N ARG A 16 -3.49 -5.86 -0.29
CA ARG A 16 -3.15 -7.25 -0.02
C ARG A 16 -2.60 -7.84 -1.30
N TYR A 17 -1.46 -8.52 -1.19
CA TYR A 17 -0.85 -9.23 -2.29
C TYR A 17 -0.56 -10.67 -1.86
N LYS A 18 -0.70 -11.61 -2.80
CA LYS A 18 -0.24 -12.98 -2.61
C LYS A 18 1.23 -13.02 -2.95
N ASP A 19 2.05 -13.42 -1.97
CA ASP A 19 3.47 -13.63 -2.22
C ASP A 19 3.63 -14.95 -2.99
N PRO A 20 4.22 -14.95 -4.20
CA PRO A 20 4.35 -16.14 -5.03
C PRO A 20 5.35 -17.15 -4.47
N TYR A 21 6.24 -16.74 -3.56
CA TYR A 21 7.27 -17.62 -2.99
C TYR A 21 6.84 -18.27 -1.69
N THR A 22 6.05 -17.55 -0.89
CA THR A 22 5.62 -18.05 0.43
C THR A 22 4.15 -18.48 0.46
N GLU A 23 3.41 -18.24 -0.63
CA GLU A 23 1.96 -18.43 -0.77
C GLU A 23 1.10 -17.72 0.29
N LYS A 24 1.74 -16.97 1.19
CA LYS A 24 1.11 -16.23 2.27
C LYS A 24 0.55 -14.92 1.72
N LEU A 25 -0.64 -14.58 2.20
CA LEU A 25 -1.24 -13.28 1.99
C LEU A 25 -0.51 -12.25 2.86
N LYS A 26 0.16 -11.31 2.21
CA LYS A 26 0.83 -10.19 2.87
C LYS A 26 0.06 -8.91 2.62
N LYS A 27 0.16 -7.97 3.56
CA LYS A 27 -0.44 -6.64 3.44
C LYS A 27 0.64 -5.57 3.47
N VAL A 28 0.56 -4.62 2.55
CA VAL A 28 1.35 -3.39 2.55
C VAL A 28 0.44 -2.22 2.87
N SER A 29 0.98 -1.23 3.57
CA SER A 29 0.25 0.01 3.85
C SER A 29 1.14 1.24 3.66
N VAL A 30 0.51 2.35 3.31
CA VAL A 30 1.11 3.67 3.19
C VAL A 30 0.13 4.71 3.75
N THR A 31 0.66 5.67 4.50
CA THR A 31 -0.13 6.75 5.08
C THR A 31 0.12 8.02 4.26
N MET A 32 -0.96 8.66 3.82
CA MET A 32 -0.94 9.93 3.10
C MET A 32 -1.71 10.98 3.89
N GLU A 33 -1.36 12.25 3.68
CA GLU A 33 -1.98 13.37 4.40
C GLU A 33 -3.26 13.88 3.72
N LYS A 34 -3.47 13.53 2.44
CA LYS A 34 -4.57 14.04 1.63
C LYS A 34 -5.33 12.89 0.95
N LYS A 35 -6.63 13.07 0.73
CA LYS A 35 -7.49 12.18 -0.08
C LYS A 35 -7.65 12.61 -1.53
N THR A 36 -6.69 13.35 -2.08
CA THR A 36 -6.77 13.79 -3.47
C THR A 36 -6.55 12.61 -4.43
N PRO A 37 -7.05 12.67 -5.69
CA PRO A 37 -6.76 11.67 -6.70
C PRO A 37 -5.25 11.47 -6.92
N GLN A 38 -4.47 12.55 -6.83
CA GLN A 38 -3.00 12.52 -6.90
C GLN A 38 -2.40 11.68 -5.77
N ALA A 39 -2.86 11.89 -4.52
CA ALA A 39 -2.40 11.11 -3.38
C ALA A 39 -2.78 9.63 -3.50
N ARG A 40 -3.93 9.30 -4.10
CA ARG A 40 -4.31 7.90 -4.40
C ARG A 40 -3.37 7.27 -5.42
N ASN A 41 -3.07 7.96 -6.53
CA ASN A 41 -2.14 7.46 -7.54
C ASN A 41 -0.73 7.25 -6.96
N GLN A 42 -0.24 8.23 -6.20
CA GLN A 42 1.07 8.13 -5.55
C GLN A 42 1.09 7.01 -4.50
N ALA A 43 0.01 6.83 -3.73
CA ALA A 43 -0.11 5.70 -2.80
C ALA A 43 -0.12 4.35 -3.54
N ALA A 44 -0.79 4.23 -4.68
CA ALA A 44 -0.78 3.00 -5.48
C ALA A 44 0.64 2.67 -5.98
N ILE A 45 1.36 3.66 -6.51
CA ILE A 45 2.76 3.49 -6.94
C ILE A 45 3.64 3.04 -5.76
N LEU A 46 3.56 3.73 -4.63
CA LEU A 46 4.35 3.39 -3.43
C LEU A 46 4.02 2.00 -2.87
N LEU A 47 2.74 1.58 -2.92
CA LEU A 47 2.34 0.24 -2.50
C LEU A 47 2.94 -0.81 -3.44
N GLN A 48 2.89 -0.58 -4.75
CA GLN A 48 3.44 -1.48 -5.74
C GLN A 48 4.97 -1.55 -5.67
N GLU A 49 5.66 -0.43 -5.46
CA GLU A 49 7.10 -0.40 -5.20
C GLU A 49 7.47 -1.19 -3.93
N LYS A 50 6.68 -1.05 -2.86
CA LYS A 50 6.89 -1.86 -1.63
C LYS A 50 6.70 -3.35 -1.90
N ILE A 51 5.68 -3.72 -2.67
CA ILE A 51 5.44 -5.12 -3.07
C ILE A 51 6.62 -5.63 -3.89
N ASN A 52 7.00 -4.92 -4.95
CA ASN A 52 8.12 -5.27 -5.81
C ASN A 52 9.43 -5.39 -5.04
N LYS A 53 9.71 -4.47 -4.11
CA LYS A 53 10.90 -4.56 -3.24
C LYS A 53 10.86 -5.79 -2.35
N LYS A 54 9.70 -6.15 -1.80
CA LYS A 54 9.52 -7.38 -1.00
C LYS A 54 9.65 -8.65 -1.83
N LEU A 55 9.30 -8.61 -3.11
CA LEU A 55 9.43 -9.73 -4.04
C LEU A 55 10.84 -9.85 -4.64
N SER A 56 11.52 -8.72 -4.84
CA SER A 56 12.83 -8.60 -5.51
C SER A 56 14.01 -8.76 -4.54
N THR A 57 13.80 -8.53 -3.23
CA THR A 57 14.85 -8.79 -2.23
C THR A 57 15.06 -10.30 -2.13
N LYS A 58 16.04 -10.79 -2.88
CA LYS A 58 16.58 -12.15 -2.87
C LYS A 58 18.07 -12.07 -2.59
#